data_AF-A0A163TET1-F1
#
_entry.id   AF-A0A163TET1-F1
#
_cell.length_a   1.000
_cell.length_b   1.000
_cell.length_c   1.000
_cell.angle_alpha   90.00
_cell.angle_beta   90.00
_cell.angle_gamma   90.00
#
_symmetry.space_group_name_H-M   'P 1'
#
loop_
_entity.id
_entity.type
_entity.pdbx_description
1 polymer ?
#
loop_
_entity_poly.entity_id
_entity_poly.type
_entity_poly.pdbx_seq_one_letter_code
_entity_poly.pdbx_strand_id
1 'polypeptide(L)'
;MKYEVSHKGEIAQIVRIVGGTKTIKPGAKNVAVETATEITEAQIEHYKARGVTFKKPGRKPRDTAADKKKVELEKLEAVVAEARVALEKAETDEARAAAQAALEAAETALDAATA
;
A
#
# COMPACT_ATOMS: atom_id res chain seq x y z
N MET A 1 -4.62 22.66 -9.49
CA MET A 1 -4.36 21.30 -8.96
C MET A 1 -4.62 21.30 -7.46
N LYS A 2 -5.46 20.40 -6.94
CA LYS A 2 -5.74 20.32 -5.49
C LYS A 2 -4.73 19.42 -4.80
N TYR A 3 -4.29 19.78 -3.60
CA TYR A 3 -3.46 19.00 -2.70
C TYR A 3 -4.06 19.06 -1.29
N GLU A 4 -4.02 17.95 -0.57
CA GLU A 4 -4.24 17.88 0.87
C GLU A 4 -2.90 18.05 1.58
N VAL A 5 -2.79 19.09 2.41
CA VAL A 5 -1.57 19.40 3.15
C VAL A 5 -1.74 19.09 4.61
N SER A 6 -0.74 18.43 5.18
CA SER A 6 -0.61 18.20 6.60
C SER A 6 0.72 18.73 7.11
N HIS A 7 0.71 19.37 8.27
CA HIS A 7 1.89 19.97 8.88
C HIS A 7 2.10 19.46 10.30
N LYS A 8 3.23 18.79 10.50
CA LYS A 8 3.69 18.22 11.79
C LYS A 8 4.88 18.96 12.40
N GLY A 9 5.33 20.05 11.78
CA GLY A 9 6.44 20.86 12.30
C GLY A 9 5.97 21.92 13.29
N GLU A 10 6.92 22.56 13.97
CA GLU A 10 6.67 23.57 15.03
C GLU A 10 6.45 24.99 14.49
N ILE A 11 6.92 25.28 13.27
CA ILE A 11 6.92 26.62 12.67
C ILE A 11 6.01 26.65 11.44
N ALA A 12 5.05 27.59 11.42
CA ALA A 12 4.15 27.79 10.29
C ALA A 12 4.89 27.97 8.96
N GLN A 13 4.40 27.31 7.91
CA GLN A 13 5.02 27.37 6.57
C GLN A 13 4.09 28.05 5.58
N ILE A 14 4.68 28.85 4.70
CA ILE A 14 3.95 29.53 3.62
C ILE A 14 4.03 28.65 2.37
N VAL A 15 2.88 28.36 1.78
CA VAL A 15 2.72 27.57 0.56
C VAL A 15 2.14 28.46 -0.52
N ARG A 16 2.71 28.43 -1.73
CA ARG A 16 2.14 29.13 -2.89
C ARG A 16 0.91 28.39 -3.41
N ILE A 17 -0.18 29.11 -3.59
CA ILE A 17 -1.47 28.59 -4.07
C ILE A 17 -1.97 29.41 -5.27
N VAL A 18 -3.03 28.94 -5.92
CA VAL A 18 -3.74 29.74 -6.94
C VAL A 18 -4.19 31.05 -6.29
N GLY A 19 -3.79 32.18 -6.90
CA GLY A 19 -4.17 33.51 -6.42
C GLY A 19 -3.34 34.07 -5.25
N GLY A 20 -2.27 33.41 -4.81
CA GLY A 20 -1.36 33.99 -3.81
C GLY A 20 -0.62 32.96 -2.96
N THR A 21 -0.60 33.19 -1.65
CA THR A 21 0.06 32.32 -0.66
C THR A 21 -0.90 31.95 0.46
N LYS A 22 -0.72 30.75 1.02
CA LYS A 22 -1.46 30.26 2.18
C LYS A 22 -0.48 29.85 3.27
N THR A 23 -0.71 30.35 4.48
CA THR A 23 0.06 29.95 5.65
C THR A 23 -0.55 28.68 6.26
N ILE A 24 0.23 27.61 6.32
CA ILE A 24 -0.12 26.35 6.98
C ILE A 24 0.42 26.40 8.40
N LYS A 25 -0.49 26.34 9.38
CA LYS A 25 -0.12 26.37 10.81
C LYS A 25 0.43 25.01 11.28
N PRO A 26 1.30 25.00 12.29
CA PRO A 26 1.71 23.79 13.01
C PRO A 26 0.49 22.96 13.43
N GLY A 27 0.56 21.64 13.26
CA GLY A 27 -0.52 20.72 13.63
C GLY A 27 -1.71 20.70 12.66
N ALA A 28 -1.70 21.48 11.58
CA ALA A 28 -2.77 21.46 10.60
C ALA A 28 -2.85 20.10 9.88
N LYS A 29 -4.06 19.55 9.75
CA LYS A 29 -4.32 18.27 9.07
C LYS A 29 -5.35 18.48 7.96
N ASN A 30 -5.17 17.79 6.83
CA ASN A 30 -6.12 17.76 5.71
C ASN A 30 -6.48 19.15 5.15
N VAL A 31 -5.53 20.09 5.13
CA VAL A 31 -5.76 21.42 4.56
C VAL A 31 -5.77 21.31 3.04
N ALA A 32 -6.93 21.48 2.43
CA ALA A 32 -7.01 21.62 0.99
C ALA A 32 -6.31 22.92 0.54
N VAL A 33 -5.36 22.77 -0.37
CA VAL A 33 -4.71 23.86 -1.11
C VAL A 33 -4.78 23.57 -2.59
N GLU A 34 -5.09 24.61 -3.34
CA GLU A 34 -5.08 24.54 -4.80
C GLU A 34 -3.85 25.27 -5.31
N THR A 35 -3.01 24.62 -6.08
CA THR A 35 -1.81 25.21 -6.70
C THR A 35 -2.02 25.41 -8.20
N ALA A 36 -1.44 26.49 -8.73
CA ALA A 36 -1.53 26.83 -10.15
C ALA A 36 -0.74 25.83 -11.01
N THR A 37 0.44 25.44 -10.53
CA THR A 37 1.30 24.43 -11.14
C THR A 37 1.41 23.20 -10.26
N GLU A 38 1.82 22.09 -10.85
CA GLU A 38 2.21 20.89 -10.10
C GLU A 38 3.44 21.22 -9.25
N ILE A 39 3.41 20.76 -7.99
CA ILE A 39 4.54 20.91 -7.07
C ILE A 39 5.57 19.86 -7.47
N THR A 40 6.80 20.29 -7.75
CA THR A 40 7.89 19.37 -8.15
C THR A 40 8.35 18.52 -6.97
N GLU A 41 8.94 17.35 -7.24
CA GLU A 41 9.45 16.46 -6.17
C GLU A 41 10.46 17.16 -5.25
N ALA A 42 11.37 17.95 -5.81
CA ALA A 42 12.32 18.75 -5.05
C ALA A 42 11.63 19.75 -4.09
N GLN A 43 10.49 20.34 -4.50
CA GLN A 43 9.70 21.20 -3.64
C GLN A 43 9.01 20.40 -2.54
N ILE A 44 8.46 19.22 -2.86
CA ILE A 44 7.84 18.32 -1.88
C ILE A 44 8.85 17.91 -0.81
N GLU A 45 10.07 17.52 -1.20
CA GLU A 45 11.14 17.17 -0.26
C GLU A 45 11.54 18.34 0.62
N HIS A 46 11.70 19.53 0.03
CA HIS A 46 12.00 20.75 0.78
C HIS A 46 10.93 21.07 1.85
N TYR A 47 9.65 20.94 1.51
CA TYR A 47 8.57 21.14 2.47
C TYR A 47 8.49 20.01 3.50
N LYS A 48 8.78 18.77 3.10
CA LYS A 48 8.79 17.59 3.98
C LYS A 48 9.87 17.73 5.06
N ALA A 49 11.04 18.27 4.72
CA ALA A 49 12.10 18.58 5.69
C ALA A 49 11.64 19.61 6.74
N ARG A 50 10.70 20.50 6.39
CA ARG A 50 10.08 21.48 7.30
C ARG A 50 8.80 20.95 7.97
N GLY A 51 8.54 19.65 7.86
CA GLY A 51 7.39 18.99 8.45
C GLY A 51 6.06 19.24 7.73
N VAL A 52 6.07 19.71 6.48
CA VAL A 52 4.87 19.90 5.65
C VAL A 52 4.83 18.81 4.59
N THR A 53 3.72 18.07 4.54
CA THR A 53 3.51 16.98 3.59
C THR A 53 2.37 17.32 2.66
N PHE A 54 2.62 17.18 1.37
CA PHE A 54 1.63 17.35 0.30
C PHE A 54 1.17 15.97 -0.14
N LYS A 55 -0.12 15.72 0.02
CA LYS A 55 -0.78 14.56 -0.54
C LYS A 55 -1.64 15.09 -1.68
N LYS A 56 -1.30 14.79 -2.92
CA LYS A 56 -2.27 14.95 -4.01
C LYS A 56 -3.51 14.15 -3.57
N PRO A 57 -4.75 14.65 -3.66
CA PRO A 57 -5.93 13.84 -3.48
C PRO A 57 -5.88 12.81 -4.61
N GLY A 58 -5.16 11.72 -4.34
CA GLY A 58 -5.15 10.57 -5.18
C GLY A 58 -6.59 10.15 -5.27
N ARG A 59 -7.03 9.78 -6.47
CA ARG A 59 -7.97 8.67 -6.59
C ARG A 59 -7.61 7.72 -5.44
N LYS A 60 -8.57 7.43 -4.56
CA LYS A 60 -8.44 6.30 -3.62
C LYS A 60 -7.72 5.21 -4.40
N PRO A 61 -6.64 4.59 -3.88
CA PRO A 61 -6.12 3.39 -4.51
C PRO A 61 -7.35 2.52 -4.71
N ARG A 62 -7.75 2.39 -5.97
CA ARG A 62 -8.87 1.55 -6.32
C ARG A 62 -8.20 0.23 -6.09
N ASP A 63 -8.44 -0.43 -4.96
CA ASP A 63 -8.09 -1.84 -4.80
C ASP A 63 -8.71 -2.50 -6.01
N THR A 64 -7.91 -2.68 -7.05
CA THR A 64 -8.43 -3.21 -8.28
C THR A 64 -8.70 -4.67 -7.99
N ALA A 65 -9.66 -5.28 -8.67
CA ALA A 65 -9.83 -6.72 -8.55
C ALA A 65 -8.50 -7.47 -8.83
N ALA A 66 -7.59 -6.86 -9.60
CA ALA A 66 -6.24 -7.37 -9.85
C ALA A 66 -5.34 -7.34 -8.59
N ASP A 67 -5.38 -6.29 -7.78
CA ASP A 67 -4.58 -6.23 -6.53
C ASP A 67 -5.08 -7.26 -5.51
N LYS A 68 -6.42 -7.45 -5.43
CA LYS A 68 -7.01 -8.50 -4.59
C LYS A 68 -6.63 -9.90 -5.07
N LYS A 69 -6.72 -10.15 -6.37
CA LYS A 69 -6.27 -11.41 -6.97
C LYS A 69 -4.80 -11.68 -6.70
N LYS A 70 -3.94 -10.66 -6.76
CA LYS A 70 -2.51 -10.81 -6.47
C LYS A 70 -2.26 -11.21 -5.01
N VAL A 71 -2.95 -10.57 -4.06
CA VAL A 71 -2.84 -10.91 -2.63
C VAL A 71 -3.43 -12.30 -2.34
N GLU A 72 -4.48 -12.72 -3.04
CA GLU A 72 -5.02 -14.08 -2.93
C GLU A 72 -4.06 -15.13 -3.50
N LEU A 73 -3.42 -14.86 -4.63
CA LEU A 73 -2.40 -15.72 -5.22
C LEU A 73 -1.17 -15.86 -4.30
N GLU A 74 -0.63 -14.75 -3.77
CA GLU A 74 0.50 -14.78 -2.83
C GLU A 74 0.19 -15.60 -1.57
N LYS A 75 -1.08 -15.58 -1.09
CA LYS A 75 -1.51 -16.41 0.04
C LYS A 75 -1.60 -17.89 -0.33
N LEU A 76 -2.12 -18.22 -1.52
CA LEU A 76 -2.21 -19.61 -1.98
C LEU A 76 -0.82 -20.20 -2.23
N GLU A 77 0.12 -19.43 -2.80
CA GLU A 77 1.51 -19.84 -2.95
C GLU A 77 2.17 -20.15 -1.60
N ALA A 78 1.90 -19.33 -0.58
CA ALA A 78 2.38 -19.59 0.78
C ALA A 78 1.79 -20.89 1.37
N VAL A 79 0.51 -21.15 1.15
CA VAL A 79 -0.15 -22.39 1.63
C VAL A 79 0.44 -23.63 0.94
N VAL A 80 0.73 -23.57 -0.37
CA VAL A 80 1.41 -24.66 -1.08
C VAL A 80 2.81 -24.91 -0.52
N ALA A 81 3.56 -23.84 -0.23
CA ALA A 81 4.89 -23.95 0.38
C ALA A 81 4.83 -24.57 1.78
N GLU A 82 3.85 -24.18 2.61
CA GLU A 82 3.63 -24.78 3.93
C GLU A 82 3.22 -26.25 3.85
N ALA A 83 2.35 -26.62 2.90
CA ALA A 83 1.95 -28.00 2.68
C ALA A 83 3.13 -28.89 2.23
N ARG A 84 4.04 -28.35 1.39
CA ARG A 84 5.29 -29.03 1.00
C ARG A 84 6.17 -29.30 2.21
N VAL A 85 6.36 -28.29 3.06
CA VAL A 85 7.15 -28.44 4.29
C VAL A 85 6.49 -29.43 5.26
N ALA A 86 5.16 -29.46 5.34
CA ALA A 86 4.44 -30.43 6.17
C ALA A 86 4.63 -31.86 5.67
N LEU A 87 4.67 -32.07 4.34
CA LEU A 87 4.93 -33.36 3.73
C LEU A 87 6.38 -33.82 3.96
N GLU A 88 7.36 -32.91 3.83
CA GLU A 88 8.76 -33.22 4.13
C GLU A 88 8.99 -33.55 5.61
N LYS A 89 8.24 -32.91 6.52
CA LYS A 89 8.31 -33.16 7.97
C LYS A 89 7.45 -34.32 8.45
N ALA A 90 6.66 -34.95 7.57
CA ALA A 90 5.79 -36.05 7.97
C ALA A 90 6.60 -37.34 8.18
N GLU A 91 6.70 -37.74 9.46
CA GLU A 91 7.46 -38.91 9.90
C GLU A 91 6.64 -40.21 9.83
N THR A 92 5.31 -40.13 9.74
CA THR A 92 4.41 -41.28 9.67
C THR A 92 3.68 -41.36 8.34
N ASP A 93 3.33 -42.57 7.90
CA ASP A 93 2.60 -42.78 6.64
C ASP A 93 1.21 -42.12 6.63
N GLU A 94 0.54 -42.08 7.78
CA GLU A 94 -0.74 -41.37 7.96
C GLU A 94 -0.56 -39.85 7.82
N ALA A 95 0.52 -39.28 8.39
CA ALA A 95 0.82 -37.85 8.26
C ALA A 95 1.25 -37.49 6.84
N ARG A 96 1.97 -38.39 6.14
CA ARG A 96 2.32 -38.20 4.73
C ARG A 96 1.08 -38.19 3.85
N ALA A 97 0.16 -39.14 4.03
CA ALA A 97 -1.09 -39.19 3.26
C ALA A 97 -1.94 -37.94 3.48
N ALA A 98 -2.04 -37.46 4.73
CA ALA A 98 -2.78 -36.24 5.05
C ALA A 98 -2.10 -34.98 4.46
N ALA A 99 -0.77 -34.87 4.56
CA ALA A 99 -0.01 -33.76 4.01
C ALA A 99 -0.03 -33.75 2.47
N GLN A 100 -0.02 -34.93 1.83
CA GLN A 100 -0.10 -35.08 0.39
C GLN A 100 -1.48 -34.66 -0.14
N ALA A 101 -2.55 -35.08 0.53
CA ALA A 101 -3.90 -34.61 0.22
C ALA A 101 -4.05 -33.09 0.40
N ALA A 102 -3.42 -32.51 1.44
CA ALA A 102 -3.42 -31.07 1.65
C ALA A 102 -2.63 -30.31 0.58
N LEU A 103 -1.53 -30.88 0.09
CA LEU A 103 -0.73 -30.33 -0.99
C LEU A 103 -1.48 -30.34 -2.32
N GLU A 104 -2.09 -31.47 -2.70
CA GLU A 104 -2.91 -31.56 -3.92
C GLU A 104 -4.10 -30.58 -3.89
N ALA A 105 -4.76 -30.44 -2.75
CA ALA A 105 -5.85 -29.48 -2.58
C ALA A 105 -5.38 -28.02 -2.73
N ALA A 106 -4.21 -27.69 -2.18
CA ALA A 106 -3.61 -26.36 -2.29
C ALA A 106 -3.15 -26.04 -3.72
N GLU A 107 -2.54 -27.00 -4.42
CA GLU A 107 -2.12 -26.85 -5.83
C GLU A 107 -3.34 -26.71 -6.75
N THR A 108 -4.41 -27.49 -6.53
CA THR A 108 -5.68 -27.35 -7.28
C THR A 108 -6.32 -25.98 -7.06
N ALA A 109 -6.26 -25.45 -5.84
CA ALA A 109 -6.77 -24.11 -5.53
C ALA A 109 -5.94 -22.99 -6.18
N LEU A 110 -4.62 -23.17 -6.28
CA LEU A 110 -3.71 -22.27 -7.00
C LEU A 110 -3.99 -22.27 -8.51
N ASP A 111 -4.15 -23.45 -9.10
CA ASP A 111 -4.49 -23.59 -10.53
C ASP A 111 -5.86 -22.97 -10.84
N ALA A 112 -6.86 -23.20 -10.01
CA ALA A 112 -8.19 -22.60 -10.16
C ALA A 112 -8.18 -21.06 -10.01
N ALA A 113 -7.21 -20.51 -9.27
CA ALA A 113 -7.04 -19.06 -9.09
C ALA A 113 -6.22 -18.41 -10.22
N THR A 114 -5.42 -19.19 -10.96
CA THR A 114 -4.59 -18.74 -12.08
C THR A 114 -5.18 -19.01 -13.47
N ALA A 115 -6.15 -19.93 -13.59
CA ALA A 115 -6.94 -20.21 -14.80
C ALA A 115 -7.95 -19.09 -15.15
#